data_AF-A0A257RPU2-F1
#
_entry.id   AF-A0A257RPU2-F1
#
_cell.length_a   1.000
_cell.length_b   1.000
_cell.length_c   1.000
_cell.angle_alpha   90.00
_cell.angle_beta   90.00
_cell.angle_gamma   90.00
#
_symmetry.space_group_name_H-M   'P 1'
#
loop_
_entity.id
_entity.type
_entity.pdbx_description
1 polymer ?
#
loop_
_entity_poly.entity_id
_entity_poly.type
_entity_poly.pdbx_seq_one_letter_code
_entity_poly.pdbx_strand_id
1 'polypeptide(L)'
;MAMVLTHYGYKDVTPATINADPDNFAAYSPDLLLATIGVDGVTVTRKATSVRGATTARKITVIDAMLAAGHPIIIGMNALGGTHFVVLTSGSKGNYLMQDPYVANGNNISFTSHYSLKEIYSVARVVISS
;
A
#
# COMPACT_ATOMS: atom_id res chain seq x y z
N MET A 1 -4.06 -1.89 -4.18
CA MET A 1 -4.84 -2.97 -3.54
C MET A 1 -4.58 -4.32 -4.16
N ALA A 2 -4.78 -4.51 -5.47
CA ALA A 2 -4.52 -5.76 -6.18
C ALA A 2 -3.16 -6.41 -5.82
N MET A 3 -2.05 -5.67 -5.90
CA MET A 3 -0.71 -6.17 -5.52
C MET A 3 -0.64 -6.80 -4.11
N VAL A 4 -1.35 -6.21 -3.14
CA VAL A 4 -1.38 -6.73 -1.76
C VAL A 4 -2.26 -7.98 -1.67
N LEU A 5 -3.37 -8.02 -2.41
CA LEU A 5 -4.28 -9.17 -2.43
C LEU A 5 -3.63 -10.40 -3.07
N THR A 6 -2.78 -10.22 -4.09
CA THR A 6 -1.98 -11.30 -4.68
C THR A 6 -1.05 -11.95 -3.65
N HIS A 7 -0.46 -11.17 -2.73
CA HIS A 7 0.36 -11.71 -1.61
C HIS A 7 -0.46 -12.64 -0.70
N TYR A 8 -1.74 -12.35 -0.51
CA TYR A 8 -2.65 -13.17 0.30
C TYR A 8 -3.34 -14.30 -0.50
N GLY A 9 -2.94 -14.55 -1.74
CA GLY A 9 -3.43 -15.66 -2.55
C GLY A 9 -4.57 -15.33 -3.52
N TYR A 10 -5.09 -14.10 -3.50
CA TYR A 10 -6.14 -13.64 -4.43
C TYR A 10 -5.52 -13.21 -5.76
N LYS A 11 -5.05 -14.21 -6.53
CA LYS A 11 -4.29 -14.00 -7.77
C LYS A 11 -5.12 -13.43 -8.91
N ASP A 12 -6.42 -13.68 -8.90
CA ASP A 12 -7.36 -13.22 -9.93
C ASP A 12 -7.84 -11.77 -9.68
N VAL A 13 -7.55 -11.21 -8.50
CA VAL A 13 -7.83 -9.80 -8.21
C VAL A 13 -6.82 -8.90 -8.90
N THR A 14 -7.27 -8.25 -9.96
CA THR A 14 -6.52 -7.26 -10.76
C THR A 14 -7.05 -5.84 -10.52
N PRO A 15 -6.31 -4.79 -10.92
CA PRO A 15 -6.85 -3.43 -10.94
C PRO A 15 -8.18 -3.33 -11.70
N ALA A 16 -8.33 -4.05 -12.81
CA ALA A 16 -9.57 -4.07 -13.59
C ALA A 16 -10.75 -4.67 -12.80
N THR A 17 -10.54 -5.77 -12.09
CA THR A 17 -11.61 -6.39 -11.27
C THR A 17 -12.06 -5.49 -10.12
N ILE A 18 -11.14 -4.72 -9.51
CA ILE A 18 -11.49 -3.74 -8.47
C ILE A 18 -12.27 -2.57 -9.09
N ASN A 19 -11.85 -2.12 -10.28
CA ASN A 19 -12.45 -0.99 -11.00
C ASN A 19 -13.80 -1.32 -11.66
N ALA A 20 -14.17 -2.60 -11.73
CA ALA A 20 -15.44 -3.04 -12.28
C ALA A 20 -16.63 -2.73 -11.36
N ASP A 21 -16.38 -2.51 -10.07
CA ASP A 21 -17.40 -2.17 -9.08
C ASP A 21 -17.32 -0.68 -8.73
N PRO A 22 -18.30 0.15 -9.15
CA PRO A 22 -18.30 1.58 -8.86
C PRO A 22 -18.47 1.89 -7.37
N ASP A 23 -19.03 0.96 -6.56
CA ASP A 23 -19.22 1.16 -5.11
C ASP A 23 -17.88 1.15 -4.35
N ASN A 24 -16.80 0.72 -5.01
CA ASN A 24 -15.44 0.82 -4.47
C ASN A 24 -14.86 2.24 -4.50
N PHE A 25 -15.56 3.21 -5.12
CA PHE A 25 -15.07 4.56 -5.31
C PHE A 25 -15.99 5.60 -4.67
N ALA A 26 -15.43 6.77 -4.33
CA ALA A 26 -16.22 7.86 -3.79
C ALA A 26 -17.21 8.38 -4.86
N ALA A 27 -18.49 8.47 -4.51
CA ALA A 27 -19.55 8.92 -5.45
C ALA A 27 -19.28 10.31 -6.07
N TYR A 28 -18.54 11.17 -5.38
CA TYR A 28 -18.19 12.52 -5.83
C TYR A 28 -16.83 12.59 -6.56
N SER A 29 -16.06 11.50 -6.60
CA SER A 29 -14.71 11.44 -7.16
C SER A 29 -14.39 9.98 -7.53
N PRO A 30 -14.75 9.52 -8.74
CA PRO A 30 -14.64 8.11 -9.15
C PRO A 30 -13.18 7.64 -9.31
N ASP A 31 -12.20 8.55 -9.21
CA ASP A 31 -10.77 8.28 -9.13
C ASP A 31 -10.31 7.93 -7.70
N LEU A 32 -11.13 8.21 -6.68
CA LEU A 32 -10.81 7.94 -5.27
C LEU A 32 -11.35 6.58 -4.83
N LEU A 33 -10.47 5.59 -4.82
CA LEU A 33 -10.73 4.28 -4.20
C LEU A 33 -11.00 4.44 -2.70
N LEU A 34 -12.08 3.86 -2.19
CA LEU A 34 -12.46 3.88 -0.78
C LEU A 34 -11.47 3.08 0.09
N ALA A 35 -11.43 3.40 1.39
CA ALA A 35 -10.58 2.68 2.33
C ALA A 35 -11.00 1.21 2.49
N THR A 36 -12.30 0.95 2.43
CA THR A 36 -12.92 -0.36 2.43
C THR A 36 -13.57 -0.59 1.07
N ILE A 37 -13.28 -1.74 0.45
CA ILE A 37 -13.79 -2.11 -0.86
C ILE A 37 -14.29 -3.56 -0.85
N GLY A 38 -15.21 -3.89 -1.74
CA GLY A 38 -15.61 -5.25 -2.06
C GLY A 38 -14.93 -5.72 -3.35
N VAL A 39 -14.34 -6.92 -3.34
CA VAL A 39 -13.82 -7.54 -4.56
C VAL A 39 -13.74 -9.04 -4.37
N ASP A 40 -14.11 -9.82 -5.39
CA ASP A 40 -14.00 -11.29 -5.38
C ASP A 40 -14.63 -11.95 -4.13
N GLY A 41 -15.82 -11.47 -3.75
CA GLY A 41 -16.56 -11.99 -2.60
C GLY A 41 -15.96 -11.68 -1.23
N VAL A 42 -14.88 -10.89 -1.15
CA VAL A 42 -14.27 -10.47 0.12
C VAL A 42 -14.36 -8.97 0.34
N THR A 43 -14.42 -8.57 1.61
CA THR A 43 -14.27 -7.18 2.04
C THR A 43 -12.81 -6.92 2.38
N VAL A 44 -12.24 -5.88 1.79
CA VAL A 44 -10.83 -5.51 1.96
C VAL A 44 -10.72 -4.10 2.50
N THR A 45 -10.06 -3.94 3.66
CA THR A 45 -9.90 -2.65 4.34
C THR A 45 -8.43 -2.24 4.44
N ARG A 46 -8.11 -1.04 3.96
CA ARG A 46 -6.84 -0.34 4.26
C ARG A 46 -6.92 0.28 5.65
N LYS A 47 -6.29 -0.34 6.63
CA LYS A 47 -6.21 0.18 8.01
C LYS A 47 -4.95 1.01 8.18
N ALA A 48 -5.14 2.34 8.24
CA ALA A 48 -4.07 3.27 8.57
C ALA A 48 -3.48 2.94 9.94
N THR A 49 -2.16 3.01 10.04
CA THR A 49 -1.44 2.97 11.31
C THR A 49 -1.22 4.40 11.79
N SER A 50 -1.16 4.59 13.11
CA SER A 50 -0.94 5.92 13.70
C SER A 50 0.52 6.37 13.50
N VAL A 51 0.81 6.92 12.32
CA VAL A 51 2.12 7.49 11.97
C VAL A 51 2.04 8.91 11.42
N ARG A 52 0.84 9.50 11.36
CA ARG A 52 0.68 10.88 10.89
C ARG A 52 1.41 11.84 11.83
N GLY A 53 2.28 12.67 11.28
CA GLY A 53 3.13 13.58 12.06
C GLY A 53 4.25 12.89 12.85
N ALA A 54 4.40 11.56 12.74
CA ALA A 54 5.47 10.84 13.43
C ALA A 54 6.84 11.10 12.80
N THR A 55 7.90 10.94 13.59
CA THR A 55 9.28 10.99 13.12
C THR A 55 9.58 9.85 12.14
N THR A 56 10.59 10.03 11.27
CA THR A 56 11.04 8.96 10.36
C THR A 56 11.43 7.69 11.12
N ALA A 57 12.09 7.82 12.28
CA ALA A 57 12.45 6.68 13.12
C ALA A 57 11.20 5.91 13.60
N ARG A 58 10.16 6.61 14.05
CA ARG A 58 8.90 5.96 14.48
C ARG A 58 8.21 5.24 13.33
N LYS A 59 8.20 5.83 12.12
CA LYS A 59 7.67 5.19 10.90
C LYS A 59 8.43 3.91 10.58
N ILE A 60 9.76 3.94 10.62
CA ILE A 60 10.61 2.75 10.43
C ILE A 60 10.24 1.65 11.42
N THR A 61 10.10 1.96 12.72
CA THR A 61 9.70 0.96 13.72
C THR A 61 8.35 0.30 13.40
N VAL A 62 7.36 1.06 12.93
CA VAL A 62 6.06 0.49 12.53
C VAL A 62 6.19 -0.40 11.31
N ILE A 63 6.91 0.08 10.28
CA ILE A 63 7.11 -0.65 9.03
C ILE A 63 7.85 -1.97 9.30
N ASP A 64 8.96 -1.91 10.04
CA ASP A 64 9.76 -3.08 10.43
C ASP A 64 8.91 -4.13 11.14
N ALA A 65 8.11 -3.72 12.14
CA ALA A 65 7.27 -4.64 12.90
C ALA A 65 6.22 -5.34 12.01
N MET A 66 5.66 -4.62 11.03
CA MET A 66 4.64 -5.18 10.15
C MET A 66 5.23 -6.12 9.09
N LEU A 67 6.36 -5.74 8.49
CA LEU A 67 7.04 -6.60 7.52
C LEU A 67 7.58 -7.86 8.21
N ALA A 68 8.09 -7.75 9.44
CA ALA A 68 8.50 -8.90 10.24
C ALA A 68 7.34 -9.86 10.56
N ALA A 69 6.11 -9.34 10.65
CA ALA A 69 4.89 -10.15 10.82
C ALA A 69 4.37 -10.73 9.48
N GLY A 70 5.08 -10.54 8.37
CA GLY A 70 4.70 -11.05 7.05
C GLY A 70 3.60 -10.24 6.35
N HIS A 71 3.30 -9.03 6.84
CA HIS A 71 2.30 -8.15 6.24
C HIS A 71 2.96 -7.19 5.25
N PRO A 72 2.63 -7.24 3.94
CA PRO A 72 2.96 -6.17 3.03
C PRO A 72 2.23 -4.88 3.43
N ILE A 73 2.87 -3.74 3.21
CA ILE A 73 2.41 -2.45 3.72
C ILE A 73 2.27 -1.44 2.61
N ILE A 74 1.14 -0.75 2.57
CA ILE A 74 0.91 0.36 1.65
C ILE A 74 1.48 1.62 2.29
N ILE A 75 2.34 2.31 1.55
CA ILE A 75 2.96 3.56 1.96
C ILE A 75 2.46 4.67 1.05
N GLY A 76 1.96 5.75 1.64
CA GLY A 76 1.71 6.99 0.92
C GLY A 76 2.82 8.00 1.20
N MET A 77 3.32 8.63 0.15
CA MET A 77 4.42 9.58 0.21
C MET A 77 4.21 10.77 -0.71
N ASN A 78 4.87 11.89 -0.43
CA ASN A 78 4.95 13.01 -1.36
C ASN A 78 6.06 12.73 -2.37
N ALA A 79 5.69 12.44 -3.62
CA ALA A 79 6.64 12.15 -4.69
C ALA A 79 6.01 12.47 -6.06
N LEU A 80 6.84 12.59 -7.10
CA LEU A 80 6.38 12.79 -8.48
C LEU A 80 5.48 14.04 -8.66
N GLY A 81 5.68 15.08 -7.84
CA GLY A 81 4.87 16.31 -7.87
C GLY A 81 3.52 16.22 -7.16
N GLY A 82 3.22 15.12 -6.46
CA GLY A 82 1.97 14.93 -5.74
C GLY A 82 2.01 13.81 -4.71
N THR A 83 0.88 13.11 -4.55
CA THR A 83 0.78 11.91 -3.71
C THR A 83 1.09 10.66 -4.52
N HIS A 84 1.95 9.79 -4.01
CA HIS A 84 2.26 8.49 -4.60
C HIS A 84 2.08 7.37 -3.58
N PHE A 85 1.69 6.19 -4.07
CA PHE A 85 1.47 5.01 -3.24
C PHE A 85 2.22 3.80 -3.78
N VAL A 86 2.95 3.13 -2.89
CA VAL A 86 3.68 1.89 -3.19
C VAL A 86 3.37 0.83 -2.13
N VAL A 87 3.77 -0.41 -2.40
CA VAL A 87 3.70 -1.51 -1.44
C VAL A 87 5.10 -1.91 -1.02
N LEU A 88 5.44 -1.85 0.26
CA LEU A 88 6.64 -2.51 0.79
C LEU A 88 6.33 -3.97 1.05
N THR A 89 7.20 -4.86 0.56
CA THR A 89 6.99 -6.32 0.63
C THR A 89 7.97 -7.01 1.57
N SER A 90 9.16 -6.45 1.77
CA SER A 90 10.17 -7.00 2.68
C SER A 90 11.24 -5.97 3.03
N GLY A 91 12.16 -6.36 3.91
CA GLY A 91 13.29 -5.55 4.34
C GLY A 91 13.17 -5.12 5.80
N SER A 92 14.15 -4.32 6.25
CA SER A 92 14.20 -3.82 7.62
C SER A 92 15.12 -2.60 7.76
N LYS A 93 14.96 -1.85 8.86
CA LYS A 93 15.86 -0.76 9.26
C LYS A 93 16.00 0.31 8.18
N GLY A 94 14.90 0.61 7.48
CA GLY A 94 14.86 1.60 6.41
C GLY A 94 15.31 1.09 5.03
N ASN A 95 15.79 -0.16 4.92
CA ASN A 95 16.13 -0.77 3.64
C ASN A 95 15.00 -1.72 3.25
N TYR A 96 14.14 -1.28 2.33
CA TYR A 96 12.93 -2.01 1.96
C TYR A 96 12.89 -2.32 0.47
N LEU A 97 12.34 -3.49 0.14
CA LEU A 97 11.92 -3.81 -1.21
C LEU A 97 10.46 -3.40 -1.38
N MET A 98 10.15 -2.86 -2.56
CA MET A 98 8.84 -2.34 -2.89
C MET A 98 8.30 -2.91 -4.20
N GLN A 99 6.99 -2.88 -4.33
CA GLN A 99 6.27 -2.91 -5.60
C GLN A 99 5.70 -1.52 -5.88
N ASP A 100 6.10 -0.95 -7.01
CA ASP A 100 5.67 0.36 -7.49
C ASP A 100 4.89 0.23 -8.80
N PRO A 101 3.63 0.69 -8.86
CA PRO A 101 2.81 0.61 -10.08
C PRO A 101 3.20 1.62 -11.17
N TYR A 102 4.00 2.63 -10.87
CA TYR A 102 4.45 3.67 -11.80
C TYR A 102 5.77 3.30 -12.50
N VAL A 103 6.67 2.62 -11.80
CA VAL A 103 7.98 2.22 -12.36
C VAL A 103 7.81 0.99 -13.25
N ALA A 104 8.33 1.05 -14.48
CA ALA A 104 8.36 -0.12 -15.37
C ALA A 104 9.13 -1.27 -14.70
N ASN A 105 8.52 -2.46 -14.64
CA ASN A 105 9.05 -3.61 -13.89
C ASN A 105 9.33 -3.27 -12.41
N GLY A 106 8.51 -2.42 -11.79
CA GLY A 106 8.66 -1.93 -10.43
C GLY A 106 8.46 -2.98 -9.33
N ASN A 107 8.67 -4.26 -9.59
CA ASN A 107 8.52 -5.34 -8.62
C ASN A 107 9.85 -5.63 -7.91
N ASN A 108 9.81 -5.70 -6.58
CA ASN A 108 10.93 -6.07 -5.72
C ASN A 108 12.17 -5.17 -5.88
N ILE A 109 11.93 -3.87 -6.12
CA ILE A 109 12.96 -2.86 -6.28
C ILE A 109 13.23 -2.13 -4.95
N SER A 110 14.42 -1.54 -4.80
CA SER A 110 14.80 -0.81 -3.60
C SER A 110 13.97 0.46 -3.42
N PHE A 111 13.31 0.65 -2.27
CA PHE A 111 12.58 1.88 -1.96
C PHE A 111 13.50 3.10 -1.93
N THR A 112 14.64 2.99 -1.23
CA THR A 112 15.55 4.14 -1.00
C THR A 112 16.36 4.53 -2.22
N SER A 113 16.37 3.69 -3.26
CA SER A 113 16.93 4.05 -4.56
C SER A 113 16.02 4.96 -5.39
N HIS A 114 14.73 5.05 -5.03
CA HIS A 114 13.72 5.84 -5.75
C HIS A 114 13.11 6.96 -4.90
N TYR A 115 12.93 6.73 -3.59
CA TYR A 115 12.19 7.61 -2.70
C TYR A 115 12.86 7.76 -1.33
N SER A 116 12.52 8.85 -0.64
CA SER A 116 13.03 9.14 0.70
C SER A 116 12.06 8.69 1.78
N LEU A 117 12.56 8.07 2.85
CA LEU A 117 11.78 7.71 4.04
C LEU A 117 11.18 8.93 4.74
N LYS A 118 11.71 10.13 4.49
CA LYS A 118 11.19 11.39 5.05
C LYS A 118 9.85 11.79 4.42
N GLU A 119 9.63 11.44 3.16
CA GLU A 119 8.42 11.81 2.39
C GLU A 119 7.20 10.96 2.76
N ILE A 120 7.39 9.87 3.49
CA ILE A 120 6.30 9.00 3.94
C ILE A 120 5.38 9.80 4.86
N TYR A 121 4.11 9.97 4.48
CA TYR A 121 3.10 10.61 5.32
C TYR A 121 2.05 9.61 5.83
N SER A 122 1.93 8.43 5.22
CA SER A 122 0.98 7.40 5.64
C SER A 122 1.56 5.98 5.51
N VAL A 123 1.14 5.12 6.43
CA VAL A 123 1.49 3.70 6.49
C VAL A 123 0.21 2.95 6.82
N ALA A 124 -0.18 2.00 5.97
CA ALA A 124 -1.40 1.24 6.14
C ALA A 124 -1.18 -0.25 5.88
N ARG A 125 -1.81 -1.09 6.70
CA ARG A 125 -1.90 -2.52 6.45
C ARG A 125 -3.23 -2.84 5.78
N VAL A 126 -3.30 -3.99 5.12
CA VAL A 126 -4.54 -4.52 4.55
C VAL A 126 -5.12 -5.59 5.49
N VAL A 127 -6.43 -5.53 5.69
CA VAL A 127 -7.22 -6.54 6.39
C VAL A 127 -8.26 -7.07 5.43
N ILE A 128 -8.40 -8.40 5.38
CA ILE A 128 -9.37 -9.09 4.52
C ILE A 128 -10.36 -9.80 5.45
N SER A 129 -11.66 -9.66 5.18
CA SER A 129 -12.73 -10.37 5.88
C SER A 129 -13.71 -10.97 4.88
N SER A 130 -14.19 -12.17 5.21
CA SER A 130 -15.24 -12.91 4.51
C SER A 130 -16.61 -12.56 5.06
#